data_AF-A0A933LMR5-F1
#
_entry.id   AF-A0A933LMR5-F1
#
_cell.length_a   1.000
_cell.length_b   1.000
_cell.length_c   1.000
_cell.angle_alpha   90.00
_cell.angle_beta   90.00
_cell.angle_gamma   90.00
#
_symmetry.space_group_name_H-M   'P 1'
#
loop_
_entity.id
_entity.type
_entity.pdbx_description
1 polymer ?
#
loop_
_entity_poly.entity_id
_entity_poly.type
_entity_poly.pdbx_seq_one_letter_code
_entity_poly.pdbx_strand_id
1 'polypeptide(L)'
;MRDLLTLLPIVGENEYAFDFDNPERGWKEGHLHWYPVGADRGNAGRIQLAGSPENPIAERTINAMEALIELMRQRELKADPRALAPQTPREAVLRYFDLPALDALPKWPHPIRERKPVDYGRDIARRIRIRLLRETRPVEYAVVLEDDGIGQEPSRIHSTLLSLGRSDKPDKPYLTGVFGQGGSSAYAASEFSWIMSRRVPDLLDGGDDGLGWTVIKRILPIGRRDHYYAYLAAHPDGRVPAFASPAADAIGFAHGTRIGHISYNFGKSEPARTLYQSLNHLLFNPVLPYELYTRPDRGPDPMWGNGYRLSRLKDDLKALDKIFAPQMVEAKHGDTQ
;
A
#
# COMPACT_ATOMS: atom_id res chain seq x y z
N MET A 1 11.24 17.78 4.42
CA MET A 1 10.86 16.98 5.61
C MET A 1 11.67 17.35 6.83
N ARG A 2 13.02 17.33 6.77
CA ARG A 2 13.88 17.70 7.91
C ARG A 2 13.52 19.04 8.55
N ASP A 3 13.35 20.09 7.74
CA ASP A 3 12.95 21.42 8.21
C ASP A 3 11.52 21.47 8.78
N LEU A 4 10.65 20.55 8.36
CA LEU A 4 9.29 20.48 8.92
C LEU A 4 9.30 19.81 10.30
N LEU A 5 10.17 18.82 10.50
CA LEU A 5 10.33 18.16 11.79
C LEU A 5 10.91 19.08 12.86
N THR A 6 11.71 20.10 12.50
CA THR A 6 12.24 21.07 13.47
C THR A 6 11.18 22.04 14.00
N LEU A 7 10.02 22.14 13.34
CA LEU A 7 8.88 22.95 13.78
C LEU A 7 7.98 22.21 14.77
N LEU A 8 8.20 20.91 14.98
CA LEU A 8 7.37 20.08 15.85
C LEU A 8 8.01 19.91 17.23
N PRO A 9 7.21 19.81 18.31
CA PRO A 9 7.71 19.57 19.66
C PRO A 9 8.12 18.10 19.83
N ILE A 10 9.21 17.68 19.18
CA ILE A 10 9.70 16.29 19.22
C ILE A 10 10.77 16.15 20.29
N VAL A 11 10.62 15.17 21.18
CA VAL A 11 11.68 14.80 22.14
C VAL A 11 12.89 14.24 21.40
N GLY A 12 14.10 14.64 21.82
CA GLY A 12 15.34 14.17 21.21
C GLY A 12 15.43 12.64 21.20
N GLU A 13 16.03 12.07 20.15
CA GLU A 13 16.10 10.61 19.94
C GLU A 13 16.78 9.84 21.09
N ASN A 14 17.61 10.51 21.88
CA ASN A 14 18.32 9.93 23.02
C ASN A 14 17.69 10.27 24.38
N GLU A 15 16.67 11.12 24.40
CA GLU A 15 15.99 11.55 25.64
C GLU A 15 14.84 10.62 26.02
N TYR A 16 14.26 9.91 25.05
CA TYR A 16 13.25 8.88 25.28
C TYR A 16 13.72 7.55 24.73
N ALA A 17 13.75 6.54 25.60
CA ALA A 17 14.03 5.16 25.22
C ALA A 17 12.78 4.33 25.44
N PHE A 18 12.16 3.86 24.36
CA PHE A 18 11.00 2.98 24.45
C PHE A 18 11.31 1.74 25.30
N ASP A 19 10.46 1.54 26.31
CA ASP A 19 10.42 0.42 27.23
C ASP A 19 9.05 -0.26 27.05
N PHE A 20 9.05 -1.55 26.68
CA PHE A 20 7.82 -2.28 26.36
C PHE A 20 6.95 -2.50 27.61
N ASP A 21 7.59 -2.71 28.76
CA ASP A 21 6.89 -2.99 30.02
C ASP A 21 6.41 -1.70 30.69
N ASN A 22 7.03 -0.56 30.35
CA ASN A 22 6.67 0.75 30.88
C ASN A 22 6.88 1.89 29.86
N PRO A 23 6.02 1.99 28.84
CA PRO A 23 6.19 2.98 27.78
C PRO A 23 5.97 4.44 28.26
N GLU A 24 5.39 4.65 29.44
CA GLU A 24 5.23 5.98 30.05
C GLU A 24 6.55 6.50 30.63
N ARG A 25 7.53 5.63 30.85
CA ARG A 25 8.82 6.00 31.45
C ARG A 25 9.57 6.99 30.57
N GLY A 26 9.74 8.21 31.07
CA GLY A 26 10.44 9.28 30.36
C GLY A 26 9.60 9.95 29.28
N TRP A 27 8.30 9.64 29.20
CA TRP A 27 7.37 10.33 28.32
C TRP A 27 7.16 11.78 28.80
N LYS A 28 7.19 12.73 27.86
CA LYS A 28 6.96 14.16 28.11
C LYS A 28 5.63 14.60 27.52
N GLU A 29 4.65 14.91 28.36
CA GLU A 29 3.33 15.36 27.90
C GLU A 29 3.44 16.60 26.99
N GLY A 30 2.54 16.69 26.00
CA GLY A 30 2.56 17.74 24.99
C GLY A 30 3.70 17.67 23.96
N HIS A 31 4.52 16.61 23.98
CA HIS A 31 5.59 16.37 23.00
C HIS A 31 5.36 15.07 22.23
N LEU A 32 5.92 15.02 21.02
CA LEU A 32 5.96 13.82 20.18
C LEU A 32 7.22 13.00 20.48
N HIS A 33 7.10 11.68 20.39
CA HIS A 33 8.19 10.75 20.65
C HIS A 33 8.37 9.76 19.51
N TRP A 34 9.60 9.29 19.33
CA TRP A 34 9.90 8.19 18.40
C TRP A 34 9.50 6.86 19.04
N TYR A 35 8.39 6.31 18.57
CA TYR A 35 7.84 5.04 19.02
C TYR A 35 8.16 3.93 18.00
N PRO A 36 8.66 2.75 18.41
CA PRO A 36 9.03 1.71 17.45
C PRO A 36 7.84 1.21 16.64
N VAL A 37 8.01 1.08 15.32
CA VAL A 37 7.02 0.44 14.44
C VAL A 37 6.77 -0.99 14.94
N GLY A 38 5.50 -1.37 15.10
CA GLY A 38 5.10 -2.65 15.68
C GLY A 38 5.33 -2.79 17.19
N ALA A 39 5.62 -1.69 17.91
CA ALA A 39 5.98 -1.68 19.34
C ALA A 39 7.18 -2.59 19.66
N ASP A 40 8.10 -2.74 18.71
CA ASP A 40 9.23 -3.66 18.79
C ASP A 40 10.51 -3.00 18.27
N ARG A 41 11.53 -2.86 19.13
CA ARG A 41 12.85 -2.29 18.75
C ARG A 41 13.70 -3.28 17.93
N GLY A 42 13.30 -4.54 17.81
CA GLY A 42 13.91 -5.55 16.92
C GLY A 42 13.30 -5.58 15.52
N ASN A 43 12.51 -4.57 15.13
CA ASN A 43 11.75 -4.58 13.88
C ASN A 43 12.57 -4.49 12.57
N ALA A 44 13.85 -4.13 12.66
CA ALA A 44 14.68 -3.88 11.49
C ALA A 44 14.79 -5.08 10.55
N GLY A 45 14.93 -6.30 11.11
CA GLY A 45 15.00 -7.52 10.33
C GLY A 45 13.71 -7.82 9.56
N ARG A 46 12.53 -7.56 10.16
CA ARG A 46 11.24 -7.76 9.50
C ARG A 46 10.98 -6.72 8.41
N ILE A 47 11.42 -5.49 8.62
CA ILE A 47 11.23 -4.39 7.66
C ILE A 47 12.18 -4.51 6.46
N GLN A 48 13.41 -5.00 6.64
CA GLN A 48 14.40 -5.08 5.55
C GLN A 48 14.26 -6.31 4.62
N LEU A 49 13.17 -7.07 4.72
CA LEU A 49 12.95 -8.30 3.93
C LEU A 49 12.63 -8.07 2.44
N ALA A 50 12.60 -6.83 1.94
CA ALA A 50 12.26 -6.59 0.53
C ALA A 50 13.44 -6.88 -0.43
N GLY A 51 13.17 -7.68 -1.46
CA GLY A 51 14.12 -7.93 -2.55
C GLY A 51 14.29 -6.74 -3.48
N SER A 52 13.21 -6.30 -4.15
CA SER A 52 13.22 -5.18 -5.11
C SER A 52 12.47 -3.96 -4.56
N PRO A 53 12.93 -2.72 -4.79
CA PRO A 53 12.28 -1.50 -4.28
C PRO A 53 10.87 -1.24 -4.86
N GLU A 54 10.48 -1.92 -5.94
CA GLU A 54 9.13 -1.86 -6.51
C GLU A 54 8.13 -2.78 -5.77
N ASN A 55 8.61 -3.85 -5.12
CA ASN A 55 7.74 -4.78 -4.39
C ASN A 55 6.96 -4.09 -3.27
N PRO A 56 7.58 -3.25 -2.40
CA PRO A 56 6.84 -2.52 -1.39
C PRO A 56 5.76 -1.59 -1.97
N ILE A 57 6.00 -1.02 -3.16
CA ILE A 57 5.02 -0.15 -3.85
C ILE A 57 3.84 -0.99 -4.35
N ALA A 58 4.10 -2.17 -4.95
CA ALA A 58 3.04 -3.10 -5.35
C ALA A 58 2.22 -3.57 -4.14
N GLU A 59 2.86 -3.91 -3.03
CA GLU A 59 2.19 -4.27 -1.77
C GLU A 59 1.33 -3.13 -1.21
N ARG A 60 1.81 -1.89 -1.22
CA ARG A 60 1.02 -0.72 -0.83
C ARG A 60 -0.17 -0.49 -1.77
N THR A 61 0.00 -0.81 -3.06
CA THR A 61 -1.08 -0.74 -4.05
C THR A 61 -2.15 -1.81 -3.79
N ILE A 62 -1.74 -3.04 -3.43
CA ILE A 62 -2.68 -4.09 -3.01
C ILE A 62 -3.46 -3.65 -1.76
N ASN A 63 -2.78 -3.07 -0.76
CA ASN A 63 -3.44 -2.54 0.43
C ASN A 63 -4.49 -1.46 0.09
N ALA A 64 -4.24 -0.61 -0.91
CA ALA A 64 -5.20 0.38 -1.39
C ALA A 64 -6.44 -0.27 -2.04
N MET A 65 -6.25 -1.34 -2.82
CA MET A 65 -7.36 -2.12 -3.40
C MET A 65 -8.20 -2.76 -2.30
N GLU A 66 -7.54 -3.35 -1.29
CA GLU A 66 -8.18 -3.95 -0.14
C GLU A 66 -8.94 -2.92 0.71
N ALA A 67 -8.41 -1.70 0.85
CA ALA A 67 -9.10 -0.62 1.55
C ALA A 67 -10.41 -0.21 0.86
N LEU A 68 -10.47 -0.25 -0.47
CA LEU A 68 -11.71 -0.06 -1.23
C LEU A 68 -12.69 -1.22 -1.04
N ILE A 69 -12.20 -2.47 -1.06
CA ILE A 69 -13.05 -3.65 -0.84
C ILE A 69 -13.61 -3.66 0.58
N GLU A 70 -12.77 -3.39 1.58
CA GLU A 70 -13.16 -3.34 3.00
C GLU A 70 -14.18 -2.24 3.25
N LEU A 71 -14.04 -1.06 2.61
CA LEU A 71 -15.05 0.00 2.67
C LEU A 71 -16.44 -0.51 2.27
N MET A 72 -16.51 -1.24 1.15
CA MET A 72 -17.78 -1.77 0.66
C MET A 72 -18.30 -2.92 1.53
N ARG A 73 -17.41 -3.80 2.00
CA ARG A 73 -17.77 -4.89 2.92
C ARG A 73 -18.36 -4.37 4.23
N GLN A 74 -17.75 -3.34 4.82
CA GLN A 74 -18.22 -2.77 6.08
C GLN A 74 -19.56 -2.04 5.91
N ARG A 75 -19.79 -1.37 4.77
CA ARG A 75 -21.11 -0.82 4.44
C ARG A 75 -22.17 -1.89 4.26
N GLU A 76 -21.83 -3.02 3.63
CA GLU A 76 -22.73 -4.15 3.52
C GLU A 76 -23.09 -4.72 4.89
N LEU A 77 -22.11 -4.95 5.77
CA LEU A 77 -22.35 -5.44 7.14
C LEU A 77 -23.17 -4.46 7.99
N LYS A 78 -23.00 -3.15 7.78
CA LYS A 78 -23.81 -2.13 8.43
C LYS A 78 -25.27 -2.19 7.98
N ALA A 79 -25.52 -2.51 6.71
CA ALA A 79 -26.87 -2.67 6.16
C ALA A 79 -27.50 -4.03 6.52
N ASP A 80 -26.71 -5.10 6.49
CA ASP A 80 -27.09 -6.46 6.86
C ASP A 80 -25.94 -7.16 7.61
N PRO A 81 -26.00 -7.22 8.96
CA PRO A 81 -24.97 -7.89 9.76
C PRO A 81 -24.81 -9.38 9.51
N ARG A 82 -25.76 -10.03 8.82
CA ARG A 82 -25.72 -11.45 8.47
C ARG A 82 -25.19 -11.70 7.06
N ALA A 83 -24.85 -10.66 6.30
CA ALA A 83 -24.36 -10.79 4.94
C ALA A 83 -23.09 -11.65 4.90
N LEU A 84 -23.13 -12.74 4.13
CA LEU A 84 -21.99 -13.63 3.93
C LEU A 84 -20.85 -12.91 3.21
N ALA A 85 -19.62 -13.14 3.68
CA ALA A 85 -18.43 -12.58 3.06
C ALA A 85 -18.19 -13.17 1.66
N PRO A 86 -17.69 -12.38 0.70
CA PRO A 86 -17.18 -12.93 -0.55
C PRO A 86 -16.02 -13.88 -0.28
N GLN A 87 -15.90 -14.95 -1.07
CA GLN A 87 -14.92 -16.02 -0.87
C GLN A 87 -13.61 -15.78 -1.61
N THR A 88 -13.53 -14.77 -2.47
CA THR A 88 -12.29 -14.35 -3.13
C THR A 88 -12.25 -12.84 -3.35
N PRO A 89 -11.07 -12.23 -3.55
CA PRO A 89 -10.97 -10.82 -3.92
C PRO A 89 -11.69 -10.50 -5.23
N ARG A 90 -11.71 -11.44 -6.19
CA ARG A 90 -12.42 -11.27 -7.47
C ARG A 90 -13.93 -11.25 -7.30
N GLU A 91 -14.46 -12.14 -6.46
CA GLU A 91 -15.88 -12.14 -6.11
C GLU A 91 -16.27 -10.84 -5.40
N ALA A 92 -15.43 -10.36 -4.48
CA ALA A 92 -15.68 -9.08 -3.80
C ALA A 92 -15.70 -7.90 -4.78
N VAL A 93 -14.76 -7.86 -5.73
CA VAL A 93 -14.73 -6.83 -6.76
C VAL A 93 -15.98 -6.88 -7.65
N LEU A 94 -16.37 -8.08 -8.08
CA LEU A 94 -17.58 -8.27 -8.87
C LEU A 94 -18.83 -7.83 -8.09
N ARG A 95 -18.96 -8.24 -6.82
CA ARG A 95 -20.13 -7.95 -5.98
C ARG A 95 -20.27 -6.46 -5.66
N TYR A 96 -19.18 -5.79 -5.29
CA TYR A 96 -19.26 -4.42 -4.77
C TYR A 96 -19.09 -3.34 -5.83
N PHE A 97 -18.42 -3.68 -6.93
CA PHE A 97 -18.12 -2.73 -7.99
C PHE A 97 -18.73 -3.14 -9.33
N ASP A 98 -19.39 -4.28 -9.45
CA ASP A 98 -19.93 -4.81 -10.72
C ASP A 98 -18.84 -4.97 -11.80
N LEU A 99 -17.57 -5.10 -11.38
CA LEU A 99 -16.41 -5.10 -12.26
C LEU A 99 -15.91 -6.53 -12.47
N PRO A 100 -15.83 -7.02 -13.71
CA PRO A 100 -15.22 -8.32 -13.98
C PRO A 100 -13.70 -8.28 -13.77
N ALA A 101 -13.05 -9.43 -13.89
CA ALA A 101 -11.59 -9.46 -13.99
C ALA A 101 -11.10 -8.55 -15.14
N LEU A 102 -9.97 -7.86 -14.93
CA LEU A 102 -9.58 -6.78 -15.83
C LEU A 102 -9.20 -7.30 -17.22
N ASP A 103 -8.68 -8.51 -17.34
CA ASP A 103 -8.48 -9.22 -18.60
C ASP A 103 -9.77 -9.59 -19.34
N ALA A 104 -10.92 -9.65 -18.67
CA ALA A 104 -12.22 -9.81 -19.32
C ALA A 104 -12.88 -8.48 -19.70
N LEU A 105 -12.47 -7.37 -19.05
CA LEU A 105 -13.10 -6.06 -19.20
C LEU A 105 -13.18 -5.55 -20.66
N PRO A 106 -12.15 -5.72 -21.53
CA PRO A 106 -12.22 -5.27 -22.92
C PRO A 106 -13.28 -5.96 -23.78
N LYS A 107 -13.65 -7.19 -23.42
CA LYS A 107 -14.61 -8.03 -24.14
C LYS A 107 -15.95 -8.14 -23.38
N TRP A 108 -16.14 -7.35 -22.31
CA TRP A 108 -17.33 -7.43 -21.48
C TRP A 108 -18.58 -6.94 -22.24
N PRO A 109 -19.64 -7.76 -22.35
CA PRO A 109 -20.72 -7.52 -23.31
C PRO A 109 -21.76 -6.48 -22.84
N HIS A 110 -21.83 -6.20 -21.54
CA HIS A 110 -22.90 -5.37 -20.97
C HIS A 110 -22.35 -4.08 -20.33
N PRO A 111 -23.11 -2.98 -20.34
CA PRO A 111 -22.79 -1.80 -19.54
C PRO A 111 -22.66 -2.14 -18.05
N ILE A 112 -21.78 -1.42 -17.34
CA ILE A 112 -21.64 -1.49 -15.89
C ILE A 112 -22.19 -0.19 -15.32
N ARG A 113 -23.23 -0.27 -14.48
CA ARG A 113 -23.92 0.90 -13.91
C ARG A 113 -24.24 1.97 -14.96
N GLU A 114 -24.88 1.53 -16.05
CA GLU A 114 -25.29 2.38 -17.19
C GLU A 114 -24.13 3.04 -17.97
N ARG A 115 -22.88 2.61 -17.74
CA ARG A 115 -21.69 3.18 -18.39
C ARG A 115 -20.91 2.12 -19.15
N LYS A 116 -20.10 2.55 -20.12
CA LYS A 116 -19.18 1.65 -20.81
C LYS A 116 -18.21 1.03 -19.78
N PRO A 117 -17.95 -0.29 -19.82
CA PRO A 117 -17.12 -0.96 -18.81
C PRO A 117 -15.74 -0.31 -18.59
N VAL A 118 -15.09 0.13 -19.68
CA VAL A 118 -13.78 0.81 -19.61
C VAL A 118 -13.87 2.17 -18.95
N ASP A 119 -14.92 2.94 -19.20
CA ASP A 119 -15.09 4.27 -18.60
C ASP A 119 -15.41 4.17 -17.12
N TYR A 120 -16.29 3.24 -16.74
CA TYR A 120 -16.54 2.92 -15.34
C TYR A 120 -15.28 2.43 -14.62
N GLY A 121 -14.50 1.55 -15.25
CA GLY A 121 -13.21 1.11 -14.72
C GLY A 121 -12.23 2.26 -14.49
N ARG A 122 -12.22 3.31 -15.33
CA ARG A 122 -11.40 4.51 -15.10
C ARG A 122 -11.85 5.29 -13.89
N ASP A 123 -13.14 5.33 -13.59
CA ASP A 123 -13.64 6.00 -12.38
C ASP A 123 -13.21 5.26 -11.12
N ILE A 124 -13.20 3.92 -11.17
CA ILE A 124 -12.60 3.11 -10.10
C ILE A 124 -11.09 3.36 -10.00
N ALA A 125 -10.38 3.42 -11.14
CA ALA A 125 -8.93 3.64 -11.17
C ALA A 125 -8.51 4.95 -10.48
N ARG A 126 -9.31 6.02 -10.65
CA ARG A 126 -9.06 7.31 -9.99
C ARG A 126 -9.06 7.25 -8.47
N ARG A 127 -9.65 6.21 -7.86
CA ARG A 127 -9.71 6.03 -6.40
C ARG A 127 -8.42 5.49 -5.80
N ILE A 128 -7.47 5.03 -6.62
CA ILE A 128 -6.14 4.58 -6.19
C ILE A 128 -5.09 5.26 -7.07
N ARG A 129 -4.23 6.07 -6.47
CA ARG A 129 -3.25 6.87 -7.21
C ARG A 129 -1.86 6.62 -6.65
N ILE A 130 -0.92 6.39 -7.55
CA ILE A 130 0.51 6.30 -7.24
C ILE A 130 1.18 7.47 -7.94
N ARG A 131 1.86 8.33 -7.19
CA ARG A 131 2.58 9.50 -7.71
C ARG A 131 4.06 9.34 -7.47
N LEU A 132 4.82 9.40 -8.55
CA LEU A 132 6.27 9.53 -8.51
C LEU A 132 6.61 11.01 -8.66
N LEU A 133 7.14 11.60 -7.59
CA LEU A 133 7.53 13.00 -7.54
C LEU A 133 9.05 13.05 -7.54
N ARG A 134 9.62 13.74 -8.53
CA ARG A 134 11.07 13.90 -8.62
C ARG A 134 11.54 14.97 -7.66
N GLU A 135 12.52 14.64 -6.83
CA GLU A 135 13.17 15.56 -5.90
C GLU A 135 14.46 16.13 -6.52
N THR A 136 14.85 17.34 -6.12
CA THR A 136 15.98 18.04 -6.73
C THR A 136 17.28 17.83 -5.95
N ARG A 137 18.24 17.11 -6.56
CA ARG A 137 19.69 16.98 -6.25
C ARG A 137 20.06 16.38 -4.87
N PRO A 138 20.71 15.19 -4.82
CA PRO A 138 20.83 14.18 -5.90
C PRO A 138 19.43 13.77 -6.43
N VAL A 139 19.35 13.10 -7.59
CA VAL A 139 18.04 12.67 -8.12
C VAL A 139 17.46 11.64 -7.17
N GLU A 140 16.55 12.10 -6.33
CA GLU A 140 15.75 11.29 -5.44
C GLU A 140 14.29 11.35 -5.88
N TYR A 141 13.49 10.42 -5.38
CA TYR A 141 12.09 10.33 -5.72
C TYR A 141 11.26 10.19 -4.45
N ALA A 142 10.19 10.97 -4.34
CA ALA A 142 9.11 10.62 -3.45
C ALA A 142 8.09 9.74 -4.19
N VAL A 143 7.62 8.70 -3.52
CA VAL A 143 6.51 7.86 -4.00
C VAL A 143 5.34 8.07 -3.06
N VAL A 144 4.23 8.61 -3.56
CA VAL A 144 3.01 8.84 -2.79
C VAL A 144 1.93 7.90 -3.29
N LEU A 145 1.39 7.08 -2.40
CA LEU A 145 0.24 6.23 -2.64
C LEU A 145 -0.97 6.82 -1.93
N GLU A 146 -2.08 6.93 -2.65
CA GLU A 146 -3.32 7.52 -2.15
C GLU A 146 -4.50 6.63 -2.51
N ASP A 147 -5.36 6.33 -1.55
CA ASP A 147 -6.62 5.61 -1.78
C ASP A 147 -7.81 6.38 -1.21
N ASP A 148 -8.97 6.24 -1.86
CA ASP A 148 -10.27 6.68 -1.33
C ASP A 148 -11.01 5.48 -0.69
N GLY A 149 -10.25 4.63 0.01
CA GLY A 149 -10.73 3.46 0.72
C GLY A 149 -11.29 3.80 2.10
N ILE A 150 -11.39 2.77 2.94
CA ILE A 150 -12.04 2.87 4.24
C ILE A 150 -11.31 3.81 5.20
N GLY A 151 -9.99 3.95 5.07
CA GLY A 151 -9.14 4.69 5.99
C GLY A 151 -9.13 4.12 7.42
N GLN A 152 -8.44 4.81 8.31
CA GLN A 152 -8.35 4.44 9.72
C GLN A 152 -8.57 5.63 10.64
N GLU A 153 -9.16 5.35 11.80
CA GLU A 153 -9.27 6.28 12.92
C GLU A 153 -7.87 6.60 13.46
N PRO A 154 -7.60 7.84 13.90
CA PRO A 154 -6.29 8.20 14.44
C PRO A 154 -5.83 7.27 15.58
N SER A 155 -6.77 6.91 16.47
CA SER A 155 -6.54 6.01 17.60
C SER A 155 -6.13 4.60 17.17
N ARG A 156 -6.44 4.16 15.94
CA ARG A 156 -6.19 2.80 15.44
C ARG A 156 -5.00 2.70 14.50
N ILE A 157 -4.40 3.80 14.05
CA ILE A 157 -3.28 3.79 13.09
C ILE A 157 -2.09 2.97 13.64
N HIS A 158 -1.78 3.12 14.93
CA HIS A 158 -0.66 2.45 15.60
C HIS A 158 -0.77 0.92 15.60
N SER A 159 -1.98 0.40 15.83
CA SER A 159 -2.27 -1.04 15.91
C SER A 159 -2.68 -1.67 14.58
N THR A 160 -2.81 -0.86 13.52
CA THR A 160 -3.15 -1.31 12.16
C THR A 160 -2.02 -1.01 11.18
N LEU A 161 -1.96 0.19 10.62
CA LEU A 161 -1.02 0.61 9.58
C LEU A 161 0.45 0.60 10.00
N LEU A 162 0.71 0.74 11.31
CA LEU A 162 2.05 0.74 11.92
C LEU A 162 2.37 -0.55 12.68
N SER A 163 1.48 -1.53 12.65
CA SER A 163 1.75 -2.84 13.25
C SER A 163 2.64 -3.70 12.34
N LEU A 164 3.30 -4.69 12.92
CA LEU A 164 4.08 -5.68 12.17
C LEU A 164 3.60 -7.08 12.54
N GLY A 165 3.10 -7.84 11.57
CA GLY A 165 2.64 -9.22 11.78
C GLY A 165 1.32 -9.36 12.53
N ARG A 166 0.61 -8.25 12.81
CA ARG A 166 -0.79 -8.28 13.26
C ARG A 166 -1.68 -8.06 12.04
N SER A 167 -2.38 -9.11 11.61
CA SER A 167 -3.27 -9.07 10.46
C SER A 167 -4.45 -10.00 10.72
N ASP A 168 -5.67 -9.48 10.60
CA ASP A 168 -6.92 -10.24 10.55
C ASP A 168 -7.29 -10.64 9.10
N LYS A 169 -6.46 -10.23 8.11
CA LYS A 169 -6.65 -10.56 6.70
C LYS A 169 -6.64 -12.07 6.39
N PRO A 170 -5.92 -12.95 7.12
CA PRO A 170 -6.05 -14.40 6.92
C PRO A 170 -7.49 -14.92 7.08
N ASP A 171 -8.31 -14.26 7.90
CA ASP A 171 -9.71 -14.64 8.13
C ASP A 171 -10.69 -13.99 7.12
N LYS A 172 -10.17 -13.16 6.21
CA LYS A 172 -10.94 -12.39 5.22
C LYS A 172 -10.62 -12.90 3.81
N PRO A 173 -11.29 -13.95 3.31
CA PRO A 173 -10.96 -14.57 2.03
C PRO A 173 -11.15 -13.64 0.82
N TYR A 174 -11.84 -12.52 1.01
CA TYR A 174 -12.00 -11.46 0.03
C TYR A 174 -10.81 -10.47 -0.05
N LEU A 175 -9.75 -10.66 0.74
CA LEU A 175 -8.50 -9.89 0.71
C LEU A 175 -7.32 -10.80 0.31
N THR A 176 -6.22 -10.21 -0.17
CA THR A 176 -5.08 -10.93 -0.78
C THR A 176 -3.83 -10.94 0.12
N GLY A 177 -3.60 -9.88 0.89
CA GLY A 177 -2.39 -9.68 1.68
C GLY A 177 -2.44 -10.41 3.02
N VAL A 178 -1.81 -11.58 3.13
CA VAL A 178 -1.91 -12.41 4.35
C VAL A 178 -0.97 -11.94 5.48
N PHE A 179 0.23 -11.44 5.15
CA PHE A 179 1.31 -11.29 6.15
C PHE A 179 1.36 -9.94 6.88
N GLY A 180 0.62 -8.91 6.43
CA GLY A 180 0.57 -7.59 7.11
C GLY A 180 1.93 -6.87 7.28
N GLN A 181 2.95 -7.25 6.53
CA GLN A 181 4.33 -6.73 6.67
C GLN A 181 4.93 -6.19 5.37
N GLY A 182 4.42 -6.63 4.21
CA GLY A 182 5.00 -6.32 2.90
C GLY A 182 5.16 -4.82 2.63
N GLY A 183 4.13 -4.02 2.94
CA GLY A 183 4.17 -2.57 2.74
C GLY A 183 5.16 -1.82 3.65
N SER A 184 5.49 -2.36 4.84
CA SER A 184 6.41 -1.72 5.79
C SER A 184 7.86 -1.75 5.30
N SER A 185 8.18 -2.66 4.39
CA SER A 185 9.53 -2.72 3.80
C SER A 185 9.91 -1.50 2.96
N ALA A 186 8.93 -0.71 2.53
CA ALA A 186 9.15 0.60 1.91
C ALA A 186 9.93 1.55 2.84
N TYR A 187 9.80 1.41 4.17
CA TYR A 187 10.54 2.23 5.13
C TYR A 187 12.05 2.03 5.01
N ALA A 188 12.51 0.84 4.61
CA ALA A 188 13.93 0.57 4.41
C ALA A 188 14.50 1.22 3.15
N ALA A 189 13.65 1.45 2.15
CA ALA A 189 14.04 2.11 0.90
C ALA A 189 13.87 3.64 0.98
N SER A 190 13.29 4.21 2.03
CA SER A 190 13.07 5.65 2.19
C SER A 190 13.91 6.25 3.31
N GLU A 191 14.27 7.53 3.21
CA GLU A 191 14.81 8.27 4.36
C GLU A 191 13.71 8.55 5.40
N PHE A 192 12.57 9.04 4.91
CA PHE A 192 11.37 9.27 5.70
C PHE A 192 10.17 8.64 5.01
N SER A 193 9.21 8.19 5.78
CA SER A 193 7.87 7.95 5.29
C SER A 193 6.87 8.76 6.10
N TRP A 194 5.75 9.13 5.51
CA TRP A 194 4.64 9.74 6.22
C TRP A 194 3.37 8.97 5.92
N ILE A 195 2.47 8.93 6.90
CA ILE A 195 1.15 8.34 6.78
C ILE A 195 0.15 9.40 7.22
N MET A 196 -0.91 9.57 6.45
CA MET A 196 -2.14 10.24 6.88
C MET A 196 -3.31 9.31 6.58
N SER A 197 -4.21 9.14 7.53
CA SER A 197 -5.41 8.34 7.34
C SER A 197 -6.59 8.95 8.07
N ARG A 198 -7.75 8.92 7.43
CA ARG A 198 -9.03 9.33 8.00
C ARG A 198 -10.06 8.26 7.67
N ARG A 199 -10.69 7.72 8.71
CA ARG A 199 -11.80 6.77 8.57
C ARG A 199 -12.96 7.44 7.84
N VAL A 200 -13.65 6.69 6.99
CA VAL A 200 -14.87 7.21 6.36
C VAL A 200 -15.92 7.54 7.43
N PRO A 201 -16.54 8.74 7.42
CA PRO A 201 -17.41 9.17 8.53
C PRO A 201 -18.60 8.25 8.80
N ASP A 202 -19.16 7.58 7.79
CA ASP A 202 -20.30 6.68 7.96
C ASP A 202 -19.94 5.34 8.62
N LEU A 203 -18.65 5.03 8.84
CA LEU A 203 -18.17 3.79 9.44
C LEU A 203 -17.25 4.03 10.65
N LEU A 204 -17.47 5.12 11.39
CA LEU A 204 -16.75 5.42 12.63
C LEU A 204 -17.22 4.55 13.82
N ASP A 205 -18.47 4.07 13.82
CA ASP A 205 -19.04 3.20 14.86
C ASP A 205 -18.77 3.68 16.31
N GLY A 206 -18.83 5.00 16.52
CA GLY A 206 -18.57 5.65 17.81
C GLY A 206 -17.11 6.10 18.04
N GLY A 207 -16.21 5.86 17.07
CA GLY A 207 -14.84 6.35 17.05
C GLY A 207 -14.70 7.83 16.68
N ASP A 208 -13.51 8.36 16.91
CA ASP A 208 -13.20 9.78 16.69
C ASP A 208 -13.06 10.11 15.20
N ASP A 209 -13.84 11.08 14.72
CA ASP A 209 -13.59 11.67 13.40
C ASP A 209 -12.38 12.61 13.45
N GLY A 210 -11.38 12.29 12.65
CA GLY A 210 -10.16 13.07 12.56
C GLY A 210 -9.16 12.46 11.60
N LEU A 211 -8.12 13.24 11.31
CA LEU A 211 -7.03 12.87 10.43
C LEU A 211 -5.81 12.53 11.28
N GLY A 212 -5.55 11.24 11.44
CA GLY A 212 -4.36 10.76 12.11
C GLY A 212 -3.18 10.83 11.15
N TRP A 213 -2.02 11.23 11.67
CA TRP A 213 -0.82 11.34 10.86
C TRP A 213 0.42 10.95 11.64
N THR A 214 1.46 10.51 10.93
CA THR A 214 2.77 10.27 11.54
C THR A 214 3.89 10.35 10.51
N VAL A 215 5.11 10.51 11.00
CA VAL A 215 6.35 10.37 10.22
C VAL A 215 7.12 9.18 10.75
N ILE A 216 7.62 8.34 9.85
CA ILE A 216 8.42 7.16 10.12
C ILE A 216 9.85 7.43 9.63
N LYS A 217 10.84 7.01 10.42
CA LYS A 217 12.25 7.03 10.01
C LYS A 217 13.04 5.91 10.67
N ARG A 218 14.27 5.73 10.18
CA ARG A 218 15.28 4.88 10.83
C ARG A 218 15.92 5.63 12.00
N ILE A 219 16.02 4.98 13.16
CA ILE A 219 16.69 5.47 14.37
C ILE A 219 17.95 4.64 14.63
N LEU A 220 19.08 5.32 14.83
CA LEU A 220 20.36 4.72 15.25
C LEU A 220 20.64 5.18 16.69
N PRO A 221 20.12 4.46 17.71
CA PRO A 221 20.30 4.89 19.09
C PRO A 221 21.76 4.71 19.54
N ILE A 222 22.26 5.66 20.35
CA ILE A 222 23.62 5.60 20.91
C ILE A 222 23.79 4.34 21.76
N GLY A 223 24.91 3.64 21.58
CA GLY A 223 25.27 2.46 22.38
C GLY A 223 24.57 1.15 21.98
N ARG A 224 23.73 1.15 20.94
CA ARG A 224 23.12 -0.06 20.37
C ARG A 224 23.85 -0.50 19.10
N ARG A 225 23.89 -1.81 18.84
CA ARG A 225 24.55 -2.39 17.65
C ARG A 225 23.68 -2.39 16.40
N ASP A 226 22.36 -2.33 16.57
CA ASP A 226 21.36 -2.36 15.51
C ASP A 226 20.46 -1.11 15.52
N HIS A 227 20.04 -0.70 14.33
CA HIS A 227 19.02 0.33 14.14
C HIS A 227 17.62 -0.28 14.20
N TYR A 228 16.61 0.58 14.33
CA TYR A 228 15.20 0.20 14.22
C TYR A 228 14.42 1.30 13.50
N TYR A 229 13.19 1.00 13.11
CA TYR A 229 12.29 1.99 12.51
C TYR A 229 11.29 2.47 13.56
N ALA A 230 11.09 3.78 13.63
CA ALA A 230 10.20 4.42 14.59
C ALA A 230 9.30 5.42 13.88
N TYR A 231 8.14 5.69 14.48
CA TYR A 231 7.18 6.68 14.04
C TYR A 231 6.93 7.71 15.13
N LEU A 232 6.43 8.90 14.77
CA LEU A 232 6.03 9.93 15.74
C LEU A 232 4.72 9.53 16.41
N ALA A 233 4.76 9.31 17.72
CA ALA A 233 3.61 9.07 18.57
C ALA A 233 3.32 10.29 19.46
N ALA A 234 2.05 10.50 19.76
CA ALA A 234 1.54 11.55 20.65
C ALA A 234 1.09 11.00 22.01
N HIS A 235 1.12 9.69 22.23
CA HIS A 235 0.78 9.06 23.50
C HIS A 235 1.64 7.81 23.78
N PRO A 236 1.89 7.43 25.07
CA PRO A 236 2.68 6.24 25.44
C PRO A 236 2.18 4.90 24.89
N ASP A 237 0.90 4.76 24.55
CA ASP A 237 0.36 3.55 23.91
C ASP A 237 0.66 3.46 22.40
N GLY A 238 1.35 4.45 21.85
CA GLY A 238 1.70 4.54 20.45
C GLY A 238 0.67 5.28 19.60
N ARG A 239 -0.44 5.80 20.15
CA ARG A 239 -1.38 6.61 19.35
C ARG A 239 -0.66 7.78 18.67
N VAL A 240 -1.01 8.00 17.40
CA VAL A 240 -0.39 9.02 16.55
C VAL A 240 -1.04 10.39 16.78
N PRO A 241 -0.35 11.50 16.46
CA PRO A 241 -1.00 12.81 16.48
C PRO A 241 -2.16 12.87 15.49
N ALA A 242 -3.16 13.68 15.82
CA ALA A 242 -4.39 13.81 15.05
C ALA A 242 -4.78 15.27 14.88
N PHE A 243 -5.38 15.58 13.73
CA PHE A 243 -6.14 16.81 13.52
C PHE A 243 -7.64 16.50 13.59
N ALA A 244 -8.43 17.44 14.12
CA ALA A 244 -9.88 17.32 14.10
C ALA A 244 -10.43 17.38 12.66
N SER A 245 -11.64 16.83 12.44
CA SER A 245 -12.33 16.83 11.13
C SER A 245 -12.23 18.15 10.35
N PRO A 246 -12.49 19.34 10.93
CA PRO A 246 -12.49 20.58 10.16
C PRO A 246 -11.14 20.90 9.49
N ALA A 247 -10.03 20.47 10.09
CA ALA A 247 -8.70 20.64 9.50
C ALA A 247 -8.47 19.69 8.33
N ALA A 248 -9.01 18.47 8.38
CA ALA A 248 -8.99 17.54 7.26
C ALA A 248 -9.83 18.07 6.09
N ASP A 249 -11.01 18.62 6.38
CA ASP A 249 -11.91 19.22 5.39
C ASP A 249 -11.25 20.43 4.70
N ALA A 250 -10.54 21.27 5.46
CA ALA A 250 -9.82 22.44 4.93
C ALA A 250 -8.75 22.10 3.89
N ILE A 251 -8.17 20.89 3.93
CA ILE A 251 -7.20 20.40 2.94
C ILE A 251 -7.82 19.43 1.92
N GLY A 252 -9.15 19.29 1.91
CA GLY A 252 -9.88 18.39 1.03
C GLY A 252 -9.60 16.91 1.25
N PHE A 253 -9.26 16.50 2.49
CA PHE A 253 -9.05 15.10 2.84
C PHE A 253 -10.34 14.48 3.37
N ALA A 254 -11.14 13.90 2.47
CA ALA A 254 -12.44 13.31 2.81
C ALA A 254 -12.30 12.04 3.67
N HIS A 255 -11.63 11.01 3.16
CA HIS A 255 -11.34 9.76 3.86
C HIS A 255 -10.29 8.95 3.08
N GLY A 256 -9.88 7.80 3.61
CA GLY A 256 -8.89 6.92 3.00
C GLY A 256 -7.51 7.11 3.59
N THR A 257 -6.48 6.65 2.87
CA THR A 257 -5.09 6.71 3.33
C THR A 257 -4.17 7.33 2.28
N ARG A 258 -3.24 8.17 2.74
CA ARG A 258 -2.12 8.66 1.94
C ARG A 258 -0.83 8.27 2.63
N ILE A 259 0.06 7.59 1.89
CA ILE A 259 1.37 7.17 2.37
C ILE A 259 2.40 7.68 1.39
N GLY A 260 3.32 8.53 1.85
CA GLY A 260 4.43 8.98 1.04
C GLY A 260 5.76 8.49 1.58
N HIS A 261 6.58 7.97 0.68
CA HIS A 261 7.95 7.56 0.94
C HIS A 261 8.88 8.58 0.29
N ILE A 262 9.66 9.31 1.09
CA ILE A 262 10.48 10.46 0.71
C ILE A 262 11.93 10.01 0.59
N SER A 263 12.67 10.55 -0.39
CA SER A 263 14.02 10.08 -0.72
C SER A 263 14.06 8.57 -0.94
N TYR A 264 13.12 8.05 -1.74
CA TYR A 264 12.97 6.63 -2.01
C TYR A 264 14.04 6.12 -2.97
N ASN A 265 14.77 5.11 -2.52
CA ASN A 265 15.88 4.50 -3.22
C ASN A 265 15.40 3.37 -4.13
N PHE A 266 15.32 3.65 -5.43
CA PHE A 266 15.06 2.65 -6.48
C PHE A 266 16.33 1.91 -6.95
N GLY A 267 17.45 2.07 -6.25
CA GLY A 267 18.76 1.55 -6.66
C GLY A 267 19.28 2.27 -7.90
N LYS A 268 19.74 1.51 -8.89
CA LYS A 268 20.26 2.04 -10.17
C LYS A 268 19.15 2.29 -11.21
N SER A 269 17.90 1.98 -10.90
CA SER A 269 16.77 2.12 -11.81
C SER A 269 16.37 3.58 -11.99
N GLU A 270 15.91 3.94 -13.19
CA GLU A 270 15.25 5.22 -13.45
C GLU A 270 13.72 5.01 -13.33
N PRO A 271 13.12 5.21 -12.14
CA PRO A 271 11.74 4.80 -11.86
C PRO A 271 10.73 5.51 -12.77
N ALA A 272 11.02 6.72 -13.24
CA ALA A 272 10.16 7.43 -14.18
C ALA A 272 10.03 6.71 -15.54
N ARG A 273 10.94 5.77 -15.85
CA ARG A 273 10.93 4.97 -17.09
C ARG A 273 10.55 3.50 -16.86
N THR A 274 10.77 2.96 -15.66
CA THR A 274 10.66 1.52 -15.38
C THR A 274 9.45 1.15 -14.51
N LEU A 275 8.94 2.06 -13.68
CA LEU A 275 7.92 1.73 -12.67
C LEU A 275 6.61 1.23 -13.30
N TYR A 276 6.22 1.78 -14.46
CA TYR A 276 5.07 1.30 -15.22
C TYR A 276 5.20 -0.19 -15.60
N GLN A 277 6.37 -0.59 -16.10
CA GLN A 277 6.64 -1.96 -16.53
C GLN A 277 6.73 -2.89 -15.32
N SER A 278 7.46 -2.48 -14.28
CA SER A 278 7.62 -3.25 -13.04
C SER A 278 6.27 -3.52 -12.37
N LEU A 279 5.42 -2.48 -12.22
CA LEU A 279 4.11 -2.65 -11.60
C LEU A 279 3.15 -3.49 -12.46
N ASN A 280 3.17 -3.37 -13.79
CA ASN A 280 2.38 -4.27 -14.65
C ASN A 280 2.88 -5.73 -14.61
N HIS A 281 4.16 -5.96 -14.32
CA HIS A 281 4.72 -7.29 -14.14
C HIS A 281 4.32 -7.88 -12.79
N LEU A 282 4.54 -7.14 -11.69
CA LEU A 282 4.22 -7.57 -10.32
C LEU A 282 2.70 -7.73 -10.13
N LEU A 283 1.91 -6.78 -10.65
CA LEU A 283 0.46 -6.78 -10.63
C LEU A 283 -0.05 -7.17 -12.02
N PHE A 284 0.20 -8.42 -12.41
CA PHE A 284 -0.12 -8.94 -13.75
C PHE A 284 -1.59 -8.74 -14.12
N ASN A 285 -2.50 -9.11 -13.22
CA ASN A 285 -3.92 -8.85 -13.34
C ASN A 285 -4.40 -8.39 -11.95
N PRO A 286 -4.35 -7.08 -11.64
CA PRO A 286 -4.77 -6.58 -10.35
C PRO A 286 -6.29 -6.74 -10.18
N VAL A 287 -6.76 -6.75 -8.93
CA VAL A 287 -8.19 -6.91 -8.63
C VAL A 287 -8.98 -5.66 -8.99
N LEU A 288 -8.39 -4.48 -8.81
CA LEU A 288 -8.94 -3.19 -9.20
C LEU A 288 -7.91 -2.42 -10.04
N PRO A 289 -8.35 -1.57 -10.99
CA PRO A 289 -7.44 -0.70 -11.71
C PRO A 289 -6.98 0.46 -10.83
N TYR A 290 -5.91 1.15 -11.22
CA TYR A 290 -5.37 2.31 -10.51
C TYR A 290 -4.69 3.28 -11.48
N GLU A 291 -4.33 4.47 -11.01
CA GLU A 291 -3.62 5.47 -11.79
C GLU A 291 -2.16 5.62 -11.35
N LEU A 292 -1.24 5.62 -12.31
CA LEU A 292 0.17 5.90 -12.09
C LEU A 292 0.55 7.25 -12.70
N TYR A 293 1.08 8.14 -11.88
CA TYR A 293 1.58 9.45 -12.28
C TYR A 293 3.11 9.42 -12.20
N THR A 294 3.79 9.24 -13.33
CA THR A 294 5.27 9.18 -13.37
C THR A 294 5.92 10.54 -13.58
N ARG A 295 5.16 11.53 -14.07
CA ARG A 295 5.66 12.89 -14.36
C ARG A 295 4.57 13.93 -14.11
N PRO A 296 4.92 15.15 -13.65
CA PRO A 296 3.94 16.20 -13.37
C PRO A 296 3.32 16.83 -14.62
N ASP A 297 4.00 16.77 -15.77
CA ASP A 297 3.56 17.33 -17.05
C ASP A 297 2.67 16.38 -17.88
N ARG A 298 2.46 15.14 -17.39
CA ARG A 298 1.70 14.10 -18.07
C ARG A 298 0.50 13.70 -17.22
N GLY A 299 -0.63 13.45 -17.89
CA GLY A 299 -1.77 12.80 -17.26
C GLY A 299 -1.45 11.39 -16.74
N PRO A 300 -2.34 10.78 -15.95
CA PRO A 300 -2.11 9.45 -15.41
C PRO A 300 -1.97 8.40 -16.50
N ASP A 301 -1.06 7.45 -16.28
CA ASP A 301 -1.08 6.17 -16.96
C ASP A 301 -2.11 5.26 -16.26
N PRO A 302 -3.18 4.83 -16.94
CA PRO A 302 -4.16 3.94 -16.33
C PRO A 302 -3.57 2.52 -16.28
N MET A 303 -3.55 1.95 -15.07
CA MET A 303 -2.91 0.68 -14.77
C MET A 303 -3.97 -0.42 -14.64
N TRP A 304 -4.06 -1.24 -15.69
CA TRP A 304 -5.00 -2.36 -15.78
C TRP A 304 -4.33 -3.73 -15.63
N GLY A 305 -2.99 -3.77 -15.56
CA GLY A 305 -2.20 -5.00 -15.58
C GLY A 305 -1.89 -5.51 -16.99
N ASN A 306 -0.89 -6.40 -17.08
CA ASN A 306 -0.54 -7.07 -18.32
C ASN A 306 -1.63 -8.01 -18.84
N GLY A 307 -2.44 -8.63 -17.97
CA GLY A 307 -3.59 -9.46 -18.39
C GLY A 307 -4.58 -8.69 -19.26
N TYR A 308 -4.97 -7.48 -18.84
CA TYR A 308 -5.79 -6.56 -19.65
C TYR A 308 -5.14 -6.27 -21.01
N ARG A 309 -3.84 -5.96 -21.04
CA ARG A 309 -3.13 -5.61 -22.28
C ARG A 309 -3.08 -6.78 -23.25
N LEU A 310 -2.82 -7.99 -22.76
CA LEU A 310 -2.81 -9.21 -23.56
C LEU A 310 -4.19 -9.54 -24.12
N SER A 311 -5.26 -9.36 -23.33
CA SER A 311 -6.63 -9.60 -23.79
C SER A 311 -7.11 -8.67 -24.91
N ARG A 312 -6.44 -7.52 -25.08
CA ARG A 312 -6.69 -6.55 -26.16
C ARG A 312 -5.92 -6.85 -27.44
N LEU A 313 -4.93 -7.72 -27.41
CA LEU A 313 -4.27 -8.17 -28.63
C LEU A 313 -5.33 -8.89 -29.47
N LYS A 314 -5.44 -8.51 -30.75
CA LYS A 314 -6.29 -9.22 -31.70
C LYS A 314 -5.84 -10.69 -31.78
N ASP A 315 -6.77 -11.58 -32.11
CA ASP A 315 -6.49 -13.00 -32.38
C ASP A 315 -5.57 -13.25 -33.60
N ASP A 316 -4.89 -12.21 -34.11
CA ASP A 316 -3.83 -12.30 -35.14
C ASP A 316 -2.53 -12.95 -34.60
N LEU A 317 -2.55 -13.49 -33.38
CA LEU A 317 -1.58 -14.50 -32.99
C LEU A 317 -1.90 -15.76 -33.80
N LYS A 318 -1.30 -15.89 -34.99
CA LYS A 318 -1.06 -17.21 -35.58
C LYS A 318 -0.56 -18.08 -34.45
N ALA A 319 -1.35 -19.07 -34.05
CA ALA A 319 -0.91 -20.07 -33.11
C ALA A 319 0.43 -20.57 -33.64
N LEU A 320 1.51 -20.26 -32.94
CA LEU A 320 2.78 -20.92 -33.17
C LEU A 320 2.52 -22.32 -32.64
N ASP A 321 1.99 -23.19 -33.50
CA ASP A 321 2.00 -24.63 -33.33
C ASP A 321 3.47 -25.02 -33.22
N LYS A 322 4.02 -24.89 -32.01
CA LYS A 322 5.31 -25.46 -31.65
C LYS A 322 5.06 -26.94 -31.41
N ILE A 323 4.71 -27.65 -32.49
CA ILE A 323 4.92 -29.08 -32.57
C ILE A 323 6.43 -29.23 -32.54
N PHE A 324 6.97 -29.51 -31.36
CA PHE A 324 8.35 -29.92 -31.24
C PHE A 324 8.47 -31.26 -31.97
N ALA A 325 9.38 -31.34 -32.94
CA ALA A 325 9.71 -32.62 -33.54
C ALA A 325 10.10 -33.61 -32.43
N PRO A 326 9.71 -34.90 -32.51
CA PRO A 326 10.14 -35.91 -31.56
C PRO A 326 11.66 -35.82 -31.42
N GLN A 327 12.16 -35.53 -30.22
CA GLN A 327 13.59 -35.60 -29.98
C GLN A 327 14.00 -37.06 -30.11
N MET A 328 14.80 -37.37 -31.14
CA MET A 328 15.42 -38.68 -31.26
C MET A 328 16.42 -38.84 -30.10
N VAL A 329 16.06 -39.67 -29.13
CA VAL A 329 16.99 -40.12 -28.10
C VAL A 329 17.84 -41.21 -28.73
N GLU A 330 19.07 -40.87 -29.14
CA GLU A 330 20.06 -41.89 -29.49
C GLU A 330 20.39 -42.69 -28.23
N ALA A 331 19.80 -43.89 -28.14
CA ALA A 331 20.21 -44.87 -27.14
C ALA A 331 21.64 -45.30 -27.45
N LYS A 332 22.62 -44.68 -26.77
CA LYS A 332 23.97 -45.23 -26.67
C LYS A 332 23.87 -46.61 -26.03
N HIS A 333 23.88 -47.64 -26.85
CA HIS A 333 24.12 -49.00 -26.40
C HIS A 333 25.54 -49.02 -25.83
N GLY A 334 25.64 -49.12 -24.50
CA GLY A 334 26.88 -49.49 -23.86
C GLY A 334 27.13 -50.96 -24.16
N ASP A 335 28.08 -51.24 -25.04
CA ASP A 335 28.64 -52.58 -25.19
C ASP A 335 29.36 -52.93 -23.88
N THR A 336 28.70 -53.77 -23.07
CA THR A 336 29.38 -54.64 -22.11
C THR A 336 29.87 -55.87 -22.86
N GLN A 337 31.20 -55.99 -23.01
CA GLN A 337 31.92 -57.25 -22.92
C GLN A 337 33.06 -57.10 -21.92
#